data_AF-A0A1A2YHX2-F1
#
_entry.id   AF-A0A1A2YHX2-F1
#
_cell.length_a   1.000
_cell.length_b   1.000
_cell.length_c   1.000
_cell.angle_alpha   90.00
_cell.angle_beta   90.00
_cell.angle_gamma   90.00
#
_symmetry.space_group_name_H-M   'P 1'
#
loop_
_entity.id
_entity.type
_entity.pdbx_description
1 polymer ?
#
loop_
_entity_poly.entity_id
_entity_poly.type
_entity_poly.pdbx_seq_one_letter_code
_entity_poly.pdbx_strand_id
1 'polypeptide(L)' 'MSTDKINRAILLVMVVIGAVAYGLLYSHASIVFKLLVPLALIVLVVLIVRDVIKGQDSGKR' A
#
# COMPACT_ATOMS: atom_id res chain seq x y z
N MET A 1 18.14 -13.65 4.42
CA MET A 1 17.23 -12.65 3.84
C MET A 1 16.28 -12.23 4.95
N SER A 2 16.30 -10.96 5.39
CA SER A 2 15.51 -10.55 6.58
C SER A 2 14.02 -10.61 6.27
N THR A 3 13.24 -11.16 7.21
CA THR A 3 11.78 -11.25 7.19
C THR A 3 11.12 -9.88 6.91
N ASP A 4 11.75 -8.78 7.33
CA ASP A 4 11.27 -7.41 7.08
C ASP A 4 11.17 -7.08 5.59
N LYS A 5 12.11 -7.58 4.78
CA LYS A 5 12.13 -7.36 3.33
C LYS A 5 10.98 -8.11 2.65
N ILE A 6 10.67 -9.31 3.15
CA ILE A 6 9.57 -10.14 2.65
C ILE A 6 8.22 -9.53 3.07
N ASN A 7 8.07 -9.06 4.30
CA ASN A 7 6.85 -8.39 4.76
C ASN A 7 6.54 -7.13 3.95
N ARG A 8 7.55 -6.30 3.64
CA ARG A 8 7.37 -5.12 2.78
C ARG A 8 6.92 -5.50 1.37
N ALA A 9 7.51 -6.55 0.80
CA ALA A 9 7.10 -7.04 -0.51
C ALA A 9 5.65 -7.52 -0.51
N ILE A 10 5.24 -8.29 0.50
CA ILE A 10 3.86 -8.77 0.66
C ILE A 10 2.89 -7.60 0.81
N LEU A 11 3.20 -6.61 1.64
CA LEU A 11 2.38 -5.41 1.81
C LEU A 11 2.19 -4.67 0.49
N LEU A 12 3.26 -4.53 -0.30
CA LEU A 12 3.22 -3.85 -1.60
C LEU A 12 2.34 -4.62 -2.60
N VAL A 13 2.43 -5.95 -2.63
CA VAL A 13 1.57 -6.80 -3.44
C VAL A 13 0.10 -6.66 -3.03
N MET A 14 -0.20 -6.60 -1.73
CA MET A 14 -1.57 -6.38 -1.25
C MET A 14 -2.15 -5.03 -1.70
N VAL A 15 -1.34 -3.96 -1.70
CA VAL A 15 -1.75 -2.65 -2.21
C VAL A 15 -2.10 -2.73 -3.69
N VAL A 16 -1.27 -3.42 -4.48
CA VAL A 16 -1.50 -3.61 -5.92
C VAL A 16 -2.80 -4.38 -6.16
N ILE A 17 -3.04 -5.48 -5.45
CA ILE A 17 -4.28 -6.24 -5.55
C ILE A 17 -5.49 -5.37 -5.17
N GLY A 18 -5.39 -4.57 -4.11
CA GLY A 18 -6.45 -3.64 -3.71
C GLY A 18 -6.76 -2.59 -4.77
N ALA A 19 -5.73 -2.04 -5.43
CA ALA A 19 -5.89 -1.08 -6.51
C ALA A 19 -6.55 -1.70 -7.75
N VAL A 20 -6.17 -2.93 -8.11
CA VAL A 20 -6.78 -3.68 -9.22
C VAL A 20 -8.24 -3.99 -8.92
N ALA A 21 -8.53 -4.50 -7.73
CA ALA A 21 -9.90 -4.80 -7.30
C ALA A 21 -10.78 -3.53 -7.29
N TYR A 22 -10.23 -2.40 -6.83
CA TYR A 22 -10.91 -1.11 -6.90
C TYR A 22 -11.25 -0.72 -8.34
N GLY A 23 -10.31 -0.85 -9.27
CA GLY A 23 -10.54 -0.56 -10.69
C GLY A 23 -11.66 -1.43 -11.28
N LEU A 24 -11.67 -2.73 -10.97
CA LEU A 24 -12.71 -3.66 -11.44
C LEU A 24 -14.10 -3.33 -10.86
N LEU A 25 -14.15 -2.88 -9.60
CA LEU A 25 -15.40 -2.54 -8.93
C LEU A 25 -15.84 -1.09 -9.16
N TYR A 26 -15.01 -0.25 -9.77
CA TYR A 26 -15.25 1.20 -9.88
C TYR A 26 -16.60 1.52 -10.50
N SER A 27 -16.98 0.85 -11.59
CA SER A 27 -18.25 1.14 -12.28
C SER A 27 -19.50 0.79 -11.45
N HIS A 28 -19.39 -0.10 -10.47
CA HIS A 28 -20.50 -0.56 -9.61
C HIS A 28 -20.43 0.04 -8.20
N ALA A 29 -19.37 0.79 -7.90
CA ALA A 29 -19.09 1.33 -6.58
C ALA A 29 -19.88 2.62 -6.30
N SER A 30 -20.31 2.77 -5.04
CA SER A 30 -20.90 4.01 -4.54
C SER A 30 -19.89 5.17 -4.60
N ILE A 31 -20.38 6.41 -4.69
CA ILE A 31 -19.54 7.63 -4.68
C ILE A 31 -18.61 7.68 -3.46
N VAL A 32 -19.10 7.24 -2.30
CA VAL A 32 -18.31 7.18 -1.08
C VAL A 32 -17.14 6.20 -1.24
N PHE A 33 -17.39 5.02 -1.82
CA PHE A 33 -16.34 4.03 -2.08
C PHE A 33 -15.31 4.55 -3.10
N LYS A 34 -15.75 5.28 -4.13
CA LYS A 34 -14.89 5.91 -5.14
C LYS A 34 -13.96 6.99 -4.57
N LEU A 35 -14.28 7.54 -3.41
CA LEU A 35 -13.45 8.55 -2.74
C LEU A 35 -12.59 7.94 -1.64
N LEU A 36 -13.18 7.12 -0.77
CA LEU A 36 -12.50 6.56 0.39
C LEU A 36 -11.42 5.54 0.01
N VAL A 37 -11.65 4.71 -0.99
CA VAL A 37 -10.67 3.68 -1.40
C VAL A 37 -9.38 4.29 -1.96
N PRO A 38 -9.41 5.23 -2.92
CA PRO A 38 -8.17 5.87 -3.36
C PRO A 38 -7.50 6.67 -2.25
N LEU A 39 -8.27 7.33 -1.37
CA LEU A 39 -7.69 8.03 -0.21
C LEU A 39 -6.96 7.06 0.73
N ALA A 40 -7.55 5.91 1.03
CA ALA A 40 -6.93 4.87 1.84
C ALA A 40 -5.67 4.28 1.17
N LEU A 41 -5.70 4.05 -0.15
CA LEU A 41 -4.54 3.57 -0.90
C LEU A 41 -3.38 4.58 -0.85
N ILE A 42 -3.67 5.88 -0.99
CA ILE A 42 -2.63 6.93 -0.88
C ILE A 42 -1.99 6.91 0.52
N VAL A 43 -2.80 6.86 1.58
CA VAL A 43 -2.29 6.80 2.95
C VAL A 43 -1.42 5.56 3.15
N LEU A 44 -1.87 4.40 2.66
CA LEU A 44 -1.13 3.15 2.76
C LEU A 44 0.22 3.22 2.04
N VAL A 45 0.27 3.81 0.84
CA VAL A 45 1.53 4.02 0.10
C VAL A 45 2.47 4.93 0.88
N VAL A 46 1.98 6.04 1.44
CA VAL A 46 2.81 6.94 2.27
C VAL A 46 3.40 6.22 3.47
N LEU A 47 2.61 5.37 4.15
CA LEU A 47 3.07 4.57 5.29
C LEU A 47 4.13 3.56 4.87
N ILE A 48 3.93 2.86 3.76
CA ILE A 48 4.90 1.90 3.23
C ILE A 48 6.21 2.62 2.88
N VAL A 49 6.16 3.77 2.20
CA VAL A 49 7.37 4.54 1.84
C VAL A 49 8.11 5.02 3.08
N ARG A 50 7.39 5.54 4.09
CA ARG A 50 8.00 5.94 5.37
C ARG A 50 8.67 4.78 6.07
N ASP A 51 8.01 3.63 6.12
CA ASP A 51 8.59 2.40 6.67
C ASP A 51 9.86 2.04 5.90
N VAL A 52 9.78 2.01 4.56
CA VAL A 52 10.92 1.74 3.67
C VAL A 52 12.14 2.59 4.01
N ILE A 53 11.96 3.91 4.07
CA ILE A 53 13.01 4.89 4.39
C ILE A 53 13.58 4.65 5.79
N LYS A 54 12.73 4.55 6.81
CA LYS A 54 13.17 4.34 8.20
C LYS A 54 13.97 3.04 8.38
N GLY A 55 13.57 1.98 7.67
CA GLY A 55 14.30 0.71 7.68
C GLY A 55 15.66 0.77 6.97
N GLN A 56 15.85 1.70 6.03
CA GLN A 56 17.16 1.92 5.40
C GLN A 56 18.12 2.69 6.32
N ASP A 57 17.62 3.64 7.11
CA ASP A 57 18.45 4.40 8.05
C ASP A 57 18.95 3.54 9.23
N SER A 58 18.14 2.59 9.72
CA SER A 58 18.57 1.67 10.78
C SER A 58 19.69 0.70 10.37
N GLY A 59 19.90 0.48 9.07
CA GLY A 59 21.00 -0.37 8.57
C GLY A 59 22.33 0.37 8.34
N LYS A 60 22.36 1.70 8.56
CA LYS A 60 23.53 2.57 8.34
C LYS A 60 24.27 2.96 9.63
N ARG A 61 23.88 2.43 10.79
CA ARG A 61 24.59 2.61 12.07
C ARG A 61 25.31 1.34 12.48
#